data_AF-A0A1S8FC73-F1
#
_entry.id   AF-A0A1S8FC73-F1
#
_cell.length_a   1.000
_cell.length_b   1.000
_cell.length_c   1.000
_cell.angle_alpha   90.00
_cell.angle_beta   90.00
_cell.angle_gamma   90.00
#
_symmetry.space_group_name_H-M   'P 1'
#
loop_
_entity.id
_entity.type
_entity.pdbx_description
1 polymer ?
#
loop_
_entity_poly.entity_id
_entity_poly.type
_entity_poly.pdbx_seq_one_letter_code
_entity_poly.pdbx_strand_id
1 'polypeptide(L)'
;MSAKKSRAAASPTTGGNGAATPNFLAELGRQQLAAATDAACAMFRGSEALRTIQQQAAHEASLRHQVAAQKLHGNCAPGDLLAIQSSLLRFDLQGAIQYWQQITTAALQSQIEMMASTSHLLTDEQHGGWKSALEDFQTAMASGNRFFAGKLETPAGQPHA
;
A
#
# COMPACT_ATOMS: atom_id res chain seq x y z
N MET A 1 -46.10 -50.06 22.64
CA MET A 1 -46.22 -48.98 23.65
C MET A 1 -44.87 -48.83 24.35
N SER A 2 -44.15 -47.72 24.16
CA SER A 2 -43.02 -47.30 25.00
C SER A 2 -42.66 -45.84 24.72
N ALA A 3 -42.22 -45.18 25.80
CA ALA A 3 -42.54 -43.80 26.12
C ALA A 3 -41.68 -42.72 25.44
N LYS A 4 -42.37 -41.60 25.16
CA LYS A 4 -41.89 -40.30 24.72
C LYS A 4 -41.00 -39.65 25.79
N LYS A 5 -39.74 -39.35 25.48
CA LYS A 5 -38.86 -38.51 26.32
C LYS A 5 -38.57 -37.22 25.56
N SER A 6 -39.33 -36.17 25.88
CA SER A 6 -39.18 -34.83 25.32
C SER A 6 -37.88 -34.21 25.84
N ARG A 7 -36.93 -33.93 24.94
CA ARG A 7 -35.70 -33.20 25.25
C ARG A 7 -36.07 -31.72 25.37
N ALA A 8 -35.94 -31.16 26.57
CA ALA A 8 -36.09 -29.73 26.80
C ALA A 8 -35.10 -28.97 25.91
N ALA A 9 -35.62 -28.17 24.98
CA ALA A 9 -34.84 -27.22 24.21
C ALA A 9 -34.38 -26.12 25.17
N ALA A 10 -33.09 -26.12 25.49
CA ALA A 10 -32.46 -24.97 26.10
C ALA A 10 -32.48 -23.85 25.05
N SER A 11 -33.28 -22.82 25.32
CA SER A 11 -33.28 -21.59 24.54
C SER A 11 -31.86 -21.03 24.49
N PRO A 12 -31.33 -20.63 23.31
CA PRO A 12 -30.13 -19.83 23.28
C PRO A 12 -30.48 -18.50 23.95
N THR A 13 -29.93 -18.28 25.13
CA THR A 13 -29.85 -16.97 25.75
C THR A 13 -29.09 -16.06 24.80
N THR A 14 -29.84 -15.31 24.00
CA THR A 14 -29.39 -14.09 23.32
C THR A 14 -28.99 -13.08 24.39
N GLY A 15 -27.77 -13.21 24.89
CA GLY A 15 -27.16 -12.27 25.82
C GLY A 15 -25.93 -11.66 25.17
N GLY A 16 -25.99 -10.37 24.84
CA GLY A 16 -24.80 -9.55 24.61
C GLY A 16 -24.61 -8.91 23.24
N ASN A 17 -25.67 -8.42 22.58
CA ASN A 17 -25.50 -7.41 21.53
C ASN A 17 -25.21 -6.04 22.17
N GLY A 18 -23.94 -5.65 22.30
CA GLY A 18 -23.64 -4.26 22.70
C GLY A 18 -22.21 -3.81 22.96
N ALA A 19 -21.19 -4.68 22.93
CA ALA A 19 -19.82 -4.29 23.34
C ALA A 19 -18.71 -4.55 22.30
N ALA A 20 -19.04 -4.97 21.07
CA ALA A 20 -18.04 -5.32 20.05
C ALA A 20 -17.56 -4.12 19.20
N THR A 21 -18.32 -3.03 19.17
CA THR A 21 -18.16 -1.93 18.21
C THR A 21 -16.90 -1.06 18.40
N PRO A 22 -16.49 -0.66 19.62
CA PRO A 22 -15.30 0.19 19.79
C PRO A 22 -14.00 -0.58 19.56
N ASN A 23 -13.95 -1.86 19.95
CA ASN A 23 -12.76 -2.70 19.75
C ASN A 23 -12.58 -3.06 18.27
N PHE A 24 -13.68 -3.26 17.53
CA PHE A 24 -13.66 -3.47 16.10
C PHE A 24 -13.16 -2.23 15.33
N LEU A 25 -13.66 -1.03 15.65
CA LEU A 25 -13.22 0.21 14.98
C LEU A 25 -11.74 0.53 15.27
N ALA A 26 -11.28 0.28 16.50
CA ALA A 26 -9.87 0.43 16.85
C ALA A 26 -8.99 -0.58 16.09
N GLU A 27 -9.45 -1.82 15.96
CA GLU A 27 -8.75 -2.87 15.20
C GLU A 27 -8.71 -2.56 13.70
N LEU A 28 -9.81 -2.08 13.12
CA LEU A 28 -9.85 -1.65 11.72
C LEU A 28 -8.87 -0.48 11.46
N GLY A 29 -8.85 0.52 12.36
CA GLY A 29 -7.90 1.63 12.26
C GLY A 29 -6.45 1.17 12.39
N ARG A 30 -6.17 0.20 13.28
CA ARG A 30 -4.84 -0.42 13.41
C ARG A 30 -4.43 -1.16 12.14
N GLN A 31 -5.34 -1.91 11.54
CA GLN A 31 -5.11 -2.65 10.30
C GLN A 31 -4.90 -1.71 9.10
N GLN A 32 -5.69 -0.63 9.00
CA GLN A 32 -5.50 0.40 7.96
C GLN A 32 -4.13 1.07 8.08
N LEU A 33 -3.71 1.42 9.30
CA LEU A 33 -2.39 2.02 9.54
C LEU A 33 -1.26 1.03 9.24
N ALA A 34 -1.44 -0.25 9.58
CA ALA A 34 -0.49 -1.31 9.23
C ALA A 34 -0.34 -1.45 7.71
N ALA A 35 -1.45 -1.57 6.97
CA ALA A 35 -1.44 -1.64 5.51
C ALA A 35 -0.78 -0.42 4.86
N ALA A 36 -1.07 0.79 5.37
CA ALA A 36 -0.43 2.02 4.90
C ALA A 36 1.08 2.03 5.15
N THR A 37 1.51 1.52 6.32
CA THR A 37 2.93 1.41 6.68
C THR A 37 3.65 0.39 5.80
N ASP A 38 3.02 -0.77 5.56
CA ASP A 38 3.56 -1.80 4.66
C ASP A 38 3.69 -1.29 3.21
N ALA A 39 2.68 -0.57 2.73
CA ALA A 39 2.72 0.08 1.42
C ALA A 39 3.85 1.12 1.32
N ALA A 40 4.04 1.94 2.36
CA ALA A 40 5.15 2.91 2.42
C ALA A 40 6.52 2.19 2.39
N CYS A 41 6.67 1.10 3.14
CA CYS A 41 7.87 0.27 3.12
C CYS A 41 8.16 -0.30 1.72
N ALA A 42 7.14 -0.85 1.04
CA ALA A 42 7.25 -1.36 -0.32
C ALA A 42 7.66 -0.26 -1.32
N MET A 43 7.12 0.95 -1.17
CA MET A 43 7.53 2.12 -1.95
C MET A 43 9.00 2.49 -1.71
N PHE A 44 9.44 2.53 -0.45
CA PHE A 44 10.83 2.87 -0.14
C PHE A 44 11.80 1.84 -0.71
N ARG A 45 11.52 0.53 -0.56
CA ARG A 45 12.32 -0.53 -1.18
C ARG A 45 12.37 -0.43 -2.70
N GLY A 46 11.24 -0.17 -3.34
CA GLY A 46 11.19 0.09 -4.78
C GLY A 46 12.05 1.27 -5.20
N SER A 47 12.00 2.37 -4.42
CA SER A 47 12.82 3.57 -4.68
C SER A 47 14.32 3.32 -4.50
N GLU A 48 14.71 2.48 -3.54
CA GLU A 48 16.10 2.10 -3.30
C GLU A 48 16.62 1.22 -4.44
N ALA A 49 15.83 0.24 -4.89
CA ALA A 49 16.16 -0.60 -6.03
C ALA A 49 16.39 0.24 -7.30
N LEU A 50 15.51 1.20 -7.58
CA LEU A 50 15.66 2.12 -8.71
C LEU A 50 16.92 2.97 -8.63
N ARG A 51 17.22 3.56 -7.47
CA ARG A 51 18.46 4.34 -7.28
C ARG A 51 19.71 3.47 -7.45
N THR A 52 19.67 2.23 -6.99
CA THR A 52 20.77 1.27 -7.13
C THR A 52 21.04 0.96 -8.60
N ILE A 53 19.98 0.68 -9.39
CA ILE A 53 20.09 0.46 -10.84
C ILE A 53 20.69 1.69 -11.53
N GLN A 54 20.20 2.89 -11.21
CA GLN A 54 20.71 4.13 -11.79
C GLN A 54 22.18 4.38 -11.43
N GLN A 55 22.56 4.13 -10.17
CA GLN A 55 23.93 4.31 -9.71
C GLN A 55 24.89 3.34 -10.39
N GLN A 56 24.50 2.07 -10.51
CA GLN A 56 25.27 1.07 -11.24
C GLN A 56 25.42 1.48 -12.71
N ALA A 57 24.34 1.95 -13.33
CA ALA A 57 24.37 2.43 -14.71
C ALA A 57 25.36 3.55 -14.95
N ALA A 58 25.31 4.57 -14.11
CA ALA A 58 26.22 5.70 -14.17
C ALA A 58 27.68 5.26 -13.95
N HIS A 59 27.92 4.34 -13.02
CA HIS A 59 29.26 3.84 -12.72
C HIS A 59 29.87 3.07 -13.89
N GLU A 60 29.13 2.12 -14.46
CA GLU A 60 29.60 1.33 -15.60
C GLU A 60 29.86 2.19 -16.83
N ALA A 61 28.96 3.15 -17.12
CA ALA A 61 29.16 4.11 -18.21
C ALA A 61 30.42 4.97 -17.98
N SER A 62 30.61 5.49 -16.77
CA SER A 62 31.80 6.29 -16.42
C SER A 62 33.09 5.50 -16.66
N LEU A 63 33.17 4.24 -16.19
CA LEU A 63 34.34 3.39 -16.40
C LEU A 63 34.61 3.15 -17.89
N ARG A 64 33.56 2.84 -18.66
CA ARG A 64 33.67 2.57 -20.10
C ARG A 64 34.20 3.79 -20.86
N HIS A 65 33.65 4.97 -20.57
CA HIS A 65 34.08 6.23 -21.18
C HIS A 65 35.48 6.64 -20.73
N GLN A 66 35.85 6.38 -19.46
CA GLN A 66 37.20 6.66 -18.98
C GLN A 66 38.24 5.80 -19.71
N VAL A 67 37.96 4.51 -19.93
CA VAL A 67 38.85 3.63 -20.72
C VAL A 67 38.95 4.11 -22.17
N ALA A 68 37.84 4.52 -22.79
CA ALA A 68 37.86 5.08 -24.14
C ALA A 68 38.68 6.39 -24.20
N ALA A 69 38.50 7.29 -23.23
CA ALA A 69 39.25 8.53 -23.13
C ALA A 69 40.75 8.28 -22.95
N GLN A 70 41.15 7.30 -22.13
CA GLN A 70 42.56 6.92 -21.98
C GLN A 70 43.16 6.43 -23.30
N LYS A 71 42.41 5.63 -24.08
CA LYS A 71 42.86 5.17 -25.41
C LYS A 71 43.02 6.33 -26.39
N LEU A 72 42.07 7.27 -26.39
CA LEU A 72 42.10 8.44 -27.27
C LEU A 72 43.23 9.41 -26.94
N HIS A 73 43.59 9.56 -25.67
CA HIS A 73 44.74 10.38 -25.27
C HIS A 73 46.10 9.69 -25.48
N GLY A 74 46.12 8.39 -25.73
CA GLY A 74 47.34 7.64 -26.05
C GLY A 74 47.71 7.68 -27.53
N ASN A 75 48.71 6.89 -27.93
CA ASN A 75 49.02 6.68 -29.36
C ASN A 75 47.94 5.81 -30.01
N CYS A 76 46.88 6.46 -30.50
CA CYS A 76 45.75 5.85 -31.19
C CYS A 76 45.94 5.99 -32.71
N ALA A 77 45.85 4.88 -33.47
CA ALA A 77 45.86 4.97 -34.92
C ALA A 77 44.49 5.48 -35.43
N PRO A 78 44.41 6.09 -36.63
CA PRO A 78 43.15 6.54 -37.20
C PRO A 78 42.08 5.44 -37.33
N GLY A 79 42.51 4.19 -37.58
CA GLY A 79 41.62 3.03 -37.63
C GLY A 79 41.02 2.63 -36.28
N ASP A 80 41.71 2.95 -35.18
CA ASP A 80 41.24 2.63 -33.82
C ASP A 80 40.10 3.55 -33.38
N LEU A 81 39.97 4.75 -33.96
CA LEU A 81 38.92 5.71 -33.62
C LEU A 81 37.51 5.14 -33.90
N LEU A 82 37.32 4.53 -35.07
CA LEU A 82 36.04 3.91 -35.43
C LEU A 82 35.76 2.67 -34.56
N ALA A 83 36.80 1.93 -34.17
CA ALA A 83 36.66 0.81 -33.26
C ALA A 83 36.24 1.27 -31.84
N ILE A 84 36.82 2.35 -31.34
CA ILE A 84 36.45 2.95 -30.05
C ILE A 84 35.01 3.47 -30.10
N GLN A 85 34.64 4.22 -31.14
CA GLN A 85 33.30 4.78 -31.30
C GLN A 85 32.23 3.67 -31.40
N SER A 86 32.45 2.66 -32.25
CA SER A 86 31.51 1.56 -32.40
C SER A 86 31.39 0.70 -31.13
N SER A 87 32.48 0.55 -30.38
CA SER A 87 32.46 -0.14 -29.07
C SER A 87 31.64 0.63 -28.05
N LEU A 88 31.77 1.95 -27.96
CA LEU A 88 30.97 2.79 -27.06
C LEU A 88 29.50 2.74 -27.46
N LEU A 89 29.19 2.95 -28.75
CA LEU A 89 27.81 2.96 -29.23
C LEU A 89 27.09 1.62 -28.97
N ARG A 90 27.77 0.49 -29.19
CA ARG A 90 27.23 -0.83 -28.86
C ARG A 90 26.98 -0.98 -27.36
N PHE A 91 27.93 -0.53 -26.54
CA PHE A 91 27.79 -0.58 -25.08
C PHE A 91 26.60 0.28 -24.62
N ASP A 92 26.47 1.51 -25.10
CA ASP A 92 25.39 2.43 -24.69
C ASP A 92 24.02 1.87 -25.08
N LEU A 93 23.89 1.31 -26.29
CA LEU A 93 22.66 0.66 -26.74
C LEU A 93 22.29 -0.55 -25.88
N GLN A 94 23.26 -1.43 -25.62
CA GLN A 94 23.04 -2.63 -24.81
C GLN A 94 22.73 -2.27 -23.36
N GLY A 95 23.48 -1.33 -22.79
CA GLY A 95 23.26 -0.80 -21.45
C GLY A 95 21.87 -0.18 -21.32
N ALA A 96 21.47 0.70 -22.24
CA ALA A 96 20.15 1.32 -22.22
C ALA A 96 19.01 0.31 -22.19
N ILE A 97 19.10 -0.75 -23.01
CA ILE A 97 18.10 -1.84 -23.01
C ILE A 97 18.08 -2.57 -21.67
N GLN A 98 19.25 -2.95 -21.15
CA GLN A 98 19.37 -3.68 -19.88
C GLN A 98 18.85 -2.84 -18.70
N TYR A 99 19.25 -1.58 -18.60
CA TYR A 99 18.77 -0.68 -17.55
C TYR A 99 17.27 -0.44 -17.63
N TRP A 100 16.73 -0.30 -18.84
CA TRP A 100 15.28 -0.16 -19.03
C TRP A 100 14.51 -1.39 -18.55
N GLN A 101 15.02 -2.58 -18.83
CA GLN A 101 14.45 -3.84 -18.33
C GLN A 101 14.49 -3.90 -16.80
N GLN A 102 15.63 -3.59 -16.19
CA GLN A 102 15.78 -3.61 -14.73
C GLN A 102 14.85 -2.60 -14.03
N ILE A 103 14.74 -1.38 -14.57
CA ILE A 103 13.80 -0.36 -14.06
C ILE A 103 12.37 -0.87 -14.14
N THR A 104 11.98 -1.44 -15.28
CA THR A 104 10.63 -1.98 -15.49
C THR A 104 10.33 -3.10 -14.50
N THR A 105 11.27 -4.03 -14.31
CA THR A 105 11.13 -5.13 -13.34
C THR A 105 11.00 -4.60 -11.91
N ALA A 106 11.87 -3.68 -11.49
CA ALA A 106 11.82 -3.10 -10.15
C ALA A 106 10.51 -2.34 -9.89
N ALA A 107 10.02 -1.60 -10.89
CA ALA A 107 8.75 -0.89 -10.83
C ALA A 107 7.56 -1.87 -10.71
N LEU A 108 7.53 -2.93 -11.51
CA LEU A 108 6.48 -3.96 -11.43
C LEU A 108 6.48 -4.65 -10.07
N GLN A 109 7.66 -5.02 -9.56
CA GLN A 109 7.78 -5.69 -8.28
C GLN A 109 7.30 -4.78 -7.13
N SER A 110 7.66 -3.50 -7.15
CA SER A 110 7.17 -2.53 -6.16
C SER A 110 5.65 -2.36 -6.23
N GLN A 111 5.06 -2.35 -7.43
CA GLN A 111 3.61 -2.29 -7.60
C GLN A 111 2.92 -3.54 -7.03
N ILE A 112 3.47 -4.73 -7.27
CA ILE A 112 2.93 -6.00 -6.74
C ILE A 112 3.00 -6.01 -5.21
N GLU A 113 4.13 -5.62 -4.62
CA GLU A 113 4.29 -5.55 -3.15
C GLU A 113 3.31 -4.55 -2.52
N MET A 114 3.11 -3.40 -3.16
CA MET A 114 2.14 -2.40 -2.72
C MET A 114 0.70 -2.92 -2.80
N MET A 115 0.33 -3.62 -3.87
CA MET A 115 -1.00 -4.23 -3.99
C MET A 115 -1.22 -5.35 -2.96
N ALA A 116 -0.21 -6.20 -2.71
CA ALA A 116 -0.27 -7.24 -1.69
C ALA A 116 -0.49 -6.66 -0.28
N SER A 117 0.06 -5.48 -0.01
CA SER A 117 -0.11 -4.72 1.23
C SER A 117 -1.54 -4.16 1.41
N THR A 118 -2.42 -4.27 0.42
CA THR A 118 -3.84 -3.88 0.52
C THR A 118 -4.78 -5.08 0.36
N SER A 119 -4.31 -6.15 -0.29
CA SER A 119 -5.08 -7.37 -0.52
C SER A 119 -5.40 -8.12 0.78
N HIS A 120 -4.56 -8.03 1.81
CA HIS A 120 -4.84 -8.68 3.09
C HIS A 120 -6.05 -8.07 3.80
N LEU A 121 -6.30 -6.77 3.64
CA LEU A 121 -7.52 -6.13 4.11
C LEU A 121 -8.73 -6.71 3.36
N LEU A 122 -8.68 -6.74 2.02
CA LEU A 122 -9.77 -7.23 1.17
C LEU A 122 -10.06 -8.74 1.30
N THR A 123 -9.08 -9.55 1.69
CA THR A 123 -9.25 -11.01 1.81
C THR A 123 -9.81 -11.39 3.18
N ASP A 124 -9.48 -10.62 4.24
CA ASP A 124 -10.12 -10.75 5.56
C ASP A 124 -11.61 -10.35 5.49
N GLU A 125 -11.98 -9.49 4.53
CA GLU A 125 -13.35 -9.06 4.24
C GLU A 125 -14.22 -10.13 3.55
N GLN A 126 -13.63 -11.24 3.08
CA GLN A 126 -14.38 -12.34 2.45
C GLN A 126 -15.26 -13.09 3.46
N HIS A 127 -15.08 -12.85 4.77
CA HIS A 127 -15.93 -13.36 5.84
C HIS A 127 -16.92 -12.30 6.36
N GLY A 128 -17.57 -11.53 5.49
CA GLY A 128 -18.81 -10.78 5.79
C GLY A 128 -18.75 -9.66 6.84
N GLY A 129 -17.62 -9.44 7.51
CA GLY A 129 -17.50 -8.53 8.65
C GLY A 129 -17.57 -7.05 8.29
N TRP A 130 -17.09 -6.67 7.11
CA TRP A 130 -16.94 -5.26 6.73
C TRP A 130 -18.23 -4.57 6.38
N LYS A 131 -19.14 -5.31 5.73
CA LYS A 131 -20.45 -4.78 5.37
C LYS A 131 -21.26 -4.53 6.64
N SER A 132 -21.22 -5.46 7.59
CA SER A 132 -21.83 -5.26 8.91
C SER A 132 -21.14 -4.16 9.71
N ALA A 133 -19.81 -4.05 9.66
CA ALA A 133 -19.09 -2.98 10.32
C ALA A 133 -19.36 -1.59 9.71
N LEU A 134 -19.52 -1.51 8.39
CA LEU A 134 -19.87 -0.29 7.68
C LEU A 134 -21.33 0.10 7.97
N GLU A 135 -22.24 -0.87 8.04
CA GLU A 135 -23.62 -0.67 8.49
C GLU A 135 -23.68 -0.22 9.97
N ASP A 136 -22.87 -0.81 10.85
CA ASP A 136 -22.74 -0.41 12.26
C ASP A 136 -22.14 0.99 12.40
N PHE A 137 -21.13 1.33 11.60
CA PHE A 137 -20.53 2.66 11.57
C PHE A 137 -21.48 3.72 11.01
N GLN A 138 -22.20 3.41 9.93
CA GLN A 138 -23.26 4.27 9.39
C GLN A 138 -24.38 4.46 10.41
N THR A 139 -24.76 3.41 11.14
CA THR A 139 -25.74 3.47 12.22
C THR A 139 -25.24 4.32 13.39
N ALA A 140 -23.96 4.21 13.75
CA ALA A 140 -23.33 5.03 14.77
C ALA A 140 -23.29 6.51 14.35
N MET A 141 -22.92 6.82 13.11
CA MET A 141 -22.92 8.18 12.55
C MET A 141 -24.33 8.77 12.46
N ALA A 142 -25.33 7.97 12.06
CA ALA A 142 -26.73 8.37 12.03
C ALA A 142 -27.31 8.59 13.45
N SER A 143 -26.82 7.85 14.44
CA SER A 143 -27.19 8.03 15.85
C SER A 143 -26.53 9.26 16.49
N GLY A 144 -25.30 9.60 16.09
CA GLY A 144 -24.60 10.82 16.53
C GLY A 144 -25.28 12.11 16.06
N ASN A 145 -25.99 12.06 14.93
CA ASN A 145 -26.74 13.21 14.41
C ASN A 145 -27.98 13.57 15.25
N ARG A 146 -28.46 12.69 16.15
CA ARG A 146 -29.53 13.02 17.11
C ARG A 146 -29.02 13.74 18.36
N PHE A 147 -27.74 13.65 18.68
CA PHE A 147 -27.18 14.28 19.88
C PHE A 147 -26.96 15.79 19.69
N PHE A 148 -26.65 16.24 18.47
CA PHE A 148 -26.46 17.66 18.16
C PHE A 148 -27.74 18.42 17.76
N ALA A 149 -28.84 17.71 17.47
CA ALA A 149 -30.13 18.33 17.15
C ALA A 149 -30.98 18.72 18.37
N GLY A 150 -30.47 18.52 19.60
CA GLY A 150 -31.22 18.75 20.85
C GLY A 150 -30.87 20.02 21.63
N LYS A 151 -30.11 20.96 21.06
CA LYS A 151 -29.69 22.18 21.79
C LYS A 151 -29.84 23.44 20.94
N LEU A 152 -31.07 23.94 20.80
CA LEU A 152 -31.34 25.37 20.62
C LEU A 152 -32.85 25.63 20.70
N GLU A 153 -33.37 25.87 21.90
CA GLU A 153 -34.42 26.87 22.12
C GLU A 153 -34.34 27.38 23.58
N THR A 154 -34.09 28.67 23.69
CA THR A 154 -33.79 29.47 24.89
C THR A 154 -35.09 29.85 25.63
N PRO A 155 -35.12 29.97 26.97
CA PRO A 155 -36.31 30.36 27.72
C PRO A 155 -36.67 31.83 27.45
N ALA A 156 -37.88 32.07 26.95
CA ALA A 156 -38.45 33.40 26.79
C ALA A 156 -39.01 33.92 28.13
N GLY A 157 -38.37 34.99 28.63
CA GLY A 157 -38.95 36.14 29.31
C GLY A 157 -40.14 35.97 30.25
N GLN A 158 -39.87 36.13 31.55
CA GLN A 158 -40.82 36.48 32.61
C GLN A 158 -41.22 37.97 32.52
N PRO A 159 -42.50 38.37 32.65
CA PRO A 159 -42.88 39.77 32.79
C PRO A 159 -43.11 40.14 34.27
N HIS A 160 -42.60 41.30 34.68
CA HIS A 160 -43.02 42.04 35.88
C HIS A 160 -43.51 43.43 35.45
N ALA A 161 -44.82 43.66 35.58
CA ALA A 161 -45.46 44.91 35.98
C ALA A 161 -46.92 44.58 36.33
#